data_AF-D3B6S0-F1
#
_entry.id   AF-D3B6S0-F1
#
_cell.length_a   1.000
_cell.length_b   1.000
_cell.length_c   1.000
_cell.angle_alpha   90.00
_cell.angle_beta   90.00
_cell.angle_gamma   90.00
#
_symmetry.space_group_name_H-M   'P 1'
#
loop_
_entity.id
_entity.type
_entity.pdbx_description
1 polymer ?
#
loop_
_entity_poly.entity_id
_entity_poly.type
_entity_poly.pdbx_seq_one_letter_code
_entity_poly.pdbx_strand_id
1 'polypeptide(L)'
;MMGGLFCYPAEKSYTLNNRKYTVSRLLGEGGFSFTGNREISIFKKFDHPNILRLIDHATIKSKTVPDAQEILILMPFIKDGTLQDILDRQRTVHGKECTTSVFNQRQSLTMFRQICEGIAQFHHSDPPLAHRDIKPGNVLLADSNNNNNNNNSSNSSSSSNKIPILMDFGSTGPARLTVTSRKQALEIQEDADQHSTPLYRAPELFDVSSDCQLDERTDIWALGCLLYSMAFNKSPFESSSEDKSGSIALSVISGQFEIPKSHSFSKELIDLIRSMLQLNIQDRPSIDHTQKTKKKKTVKSSTLANNNNR
;
A
#
# COMPACT_ATOMS: atom_id res chain seq x y z
N MET A 1 11.79 17.05 -18.19
CA MET A 1 10.44 16.66 -17.72
C MET A 1 10.17 15.27 -18.25
N MET A 2 10.57 14.22 -17.53
CA MET A 2 10.09 12.87 -17.84
C MET A 2 8.66 12.79 -17.32
N GLY A 3 7.70 12.57 -18.24
CA GLY A 3 6.29 12.48 -17.92
C GLY A 3 6.03 11.35 -16.94
N GLY A 4 5.39 11.66 -15.81
CA GLY A 4 4.91 10.65 -14.90
C GLY A 4 4.01 9.66 -15.65
N LEU A 5 4.17 8.38 -15.36
CA LEU A 5 3.22 7.36 -15.77
C LEU A 5 1.87 7.69 -15.09
N PHE A 6 0.98 8.37 -15.80
CA PHE A 6 -0.37 8.56 -15.31
C PHE A 6 -1.15 7.26 -15.57
N CYS A 7 -1.14 6.37 -14.58
CA CYS A 7 -2.15 5.33 -14.48
C CYS A 7 -3.47 6.03 -14.19
N TYR A 8 -4.24 6.37 -15.22
CA TYR A 8 -5.59 6.88 -15.03
C TYR A 8 -6.37 5.82 -14.24
N PRO A 9 -6.93 6.12 -13.05
CA PRO A 9 -7.90 5.22 -12.46
C PRO A 9 -9.02 5.09 -13.49
N ALA A 10 -9.23 3.90 -14.04
CA ALA A 10 -10.22 3.74 -15.09
C ALA A 10 -11.60 3.90 -14.46
N GLU A 11 -12.13 5.13 -14.48
CA GLU A 11 -13.53 5.42 -14.21
C GLU A 11 -14.46 4.64 -15.17
N LYS A 12 -13.90 4.17 -16.28
CA LYS A 12 -14.58 3.36 -17.29
C LYS A 12 -14.28 1.87 -17.11
N SER A 13 -15.33 1.12 -16.80
CA SER A 13 -15.32 -0.33 -16.91
C SER A 13 -15.73 -0.79 -18.31
N TYR A 14 -15.04 -1.79 -18.86
CA TYR A 14 -15.41 -2.49 -20.08
C TYR A 14 -16.06 -3.83 -19.73
N THR A 15 -17.15 -4.20 -20.39
CA THR A 15 -17.83 -5.48 -20.14
C THR A 15 -17.56 -6.45 -21.28
N LEU A 16 -17.05 -7.63 -20.95
CA LEU A 16 -16.85 -8.74 -21.89
C LEU A 16 -17.29 -10.04 -21.21
N ASN A 17 -18.17 -10.81 -21.84
CA ASN A 17 -18.72 -12.07 -21.31
C ASN A 17 -19.27 -11.91 -19.87
N ASN A 18 -20.07 -10.87 -19.63
CA ASN A 18 -20.66 -10.51 -18.33
C ASN A 18 -19.65 -10.24 -17.20
N ARG A 19 -18.36 -10.04 -17.53
CA ARG A 19 -17.32 -9.63 -16.57
C ARG A 19 -16.86 -8.22 -16.89
N LYS A 20 -16.59 -7.44 -15.84
CA LYS A 20 -16.10 -6.07 -15.94
C LYS A 20 -14.57 -6.02 -15.82
N TYR A 21 -13.97 -5.18 -16.65
CA TYR A 21 -12.52 -5.00 -16.75
C TYR A 21 -12.15 -3.52 -16.77
N THR A 22 -10.93 -3.24 -16.36
CA THR A 22 -10.29 -1.94 -16.41
C THR A 22 -9.15 -1.99 -17.41
N VAL A 23 -8.99 -0.95 -18.22
CA VAL A 23 -7.79 -0.76 -19.04
C VAL A 23 -7.07 0.49 -18.55
N SER A 24 -5.86 0.32 -18.02
CA SER A 24 -4.94 1.43 -17.79
C SER A 24 -4.14 1.70 -19.06
N ARG A 25 -3.86 2.97 -19.32
CA ARG A 25 -3.07 3.42 -20.47
C ARG A 25 -1.88 4.19 -19.95
N LEU A 26 -0.69 3.68 -20.26
CA LEU A 26 0.56 4.36 -20.04
C LEU A 26 0.99 4.98 -21.38
N LEU A 27 1.27 6.28 -21.38
CA LEU A 27 1.82 7.00 -22.52
C LEU A 27 3.25 7.37 -22.20
N GLY A 28 4.16 7.28 -23.17
CA GLY A 28 5.40 8.02 -23.00
C GLY A 28 6.26 8.17 -24.25
N GLU A 29 7.17 9.11 -24.10
CA GLU A 29 8.19 9.52 -25.04
C GLU A 29 9.56 9.07 -24.51
N GLY A 30 10.57 8.94 -25.39
CA GLY A 30 12.00 8.78 -25.03
C GLY A 30 12.33 7.85 -23.86
N GLY A 31 12.55 6.55 -24.11
CA GLY A 31 12.89 5.57 -23.08
C GLY A 31 11.68 4.95 -22.37
N PHE A 32 10.47 5.45 -22.64
CA PHE A 32 9.19 4.92 -22.14
C PHE A 32 9.02 3.41 -22.28
N SER A 33 9.49 2.83 -23.40
CA SER A 33 9.42 1.38 -23.61
C SER A 33 10.16 0.62 -22.51
N PHE A 34 11.25 1.14 -21.96
CA PHE A 34 11.98 0.50 -20.87
C PHE A 34 11.19 0.51 -19.56
N THR A 35 10.69 1.68 -19.13
CA THR A 35 9.94 1.82 -17.87
C THR A 35 8.62 1.06 -17.90
N GLY A 36 7.86 1.17 -18.99
CA GLY A 36 6.59 0.45 -19.13
C GLY A 36 6.76 -1.07 -19.23
N ASN A 37 7.79 -1.56 -19.94
CA ASN A 37 8.07 -3.00 -19.97
C ASN A 37 8.58 -3.53 -18.61
N ARG A 38 9.31 -2.71 -17.84
CA ARG A 38 9.68 -3.04 -16.47
C ARG A 38 8.44 -3.23 -15.60
N GLU A 39 7.50 -2.31 -15.62
CA GLU A 39 6.25 -2.47 -14.86
C GLU A 39 5.48 -3.74 -15.26
N ILE A 40 5.35 -4.02 -16.55
CA ILE A 40 4.72 -5.26 -17.05
C ILE A 40 5.46 -6.51 -16.55
N SER A 41 6.79 -6.48 -16.50
CA SER A 41 7.60 -7.61 -15.99
C SER A 41 7.35 -7.86 -14.50
N ILE A 42 7.13 -6.81 -13.71
CA ILE A 42 6.77 -6.94 -12.30
C ILE A 42 5.36 -7.52 -12.17
N PHE A 43 4.40 -7.02 -12.94
CA PHE A 43 3.04 -7.59 -13.02
C PHE A 43 3.05 -9.10 -13.31
N LYS A 44 3.93 -9.56 -14.20
CA LYS A 44 4.06 -10.98 -14.56
C LYS A 44 4.76 -11.82 -13.49
N LYS A 45 5.52 -11.20 -12.57
CA LYS A 45 6.31 -11.91 -11.55
C LYS A 45 5.46 -12.46 -10.41
N PHE A 46 4.30 -11.85 -10.14
CA PHE A 46 3.51 -12.13 -8.95
C PHE A 46 2.08 -12.55 -9.31
N ASP A 47 1.64 -13.67 -8.73
CA ASP A 47 0.24 -14.10 -8.75
C ASP A 47 -0.19 -14.37 -7.30
N HIS A 48 -0.92 -13.43 -6.71
CA HIS A 48 -1.31 -13.46 -5.30
C HIS A 48 -2.65 -12.73 -5.11
N PRO A 49 -3.55 -13.21 -4.23
CA PRO A 49 -4.87 -12.58 -4.02
C PRO A 49 -4.83 -11.12 -3.55
N ASN A 50 -3.71 -10.66 -2.99
CA ASN A 50 -3.51 -9.29 -2.52
C ASN A 50 -2.62 -8.45 -3.44
N ILE A 51 -2.37 -8.90 -4.67
CA ILE A 51 -1.61 -8.18 -5.70
C ILE A 51 -2.49 -8.13 -6.96
N LEU A 52 -2.58 -6.97 -7.61
CA LEU A 52 -3.42 -6.81 -8.78
C LEU A 52 -2.86 -7.63 -9.94
N ARG A 53 -3.61 -8.66 -10.35
CA ARG A 53 -3.22 -9.50 -11.47
C ARG A 53 -3.31 -8.75 -12.79
N LEU A 54 -2.31 -8.95 -13.63
CA LEU A 54 -2.36 -8.64 -15.05
C LEU A 54 -3.25 -9.67 -15.76
N ILE A 55 -4.24 -9.20 -16.53
CA ILE A 55 -5.03 -10.09 -17.41
C ILE A 55 -4.36 -10.17 -18.77
N ASP A 56 -4.04 -9.01 -19.36
CA ASP A 56 -3.37 -8.91 -20.63
C ASP A 56 -2.72 -7.53 -20.80
N HIS A 57 -1.88 -7.37 -21.81
CA HIS A 57 -1.27 -6.10 -22.19
C HIS A 57 -1.11 -5.99 -23.70
N ALA A 58 -1.08 -4.75 -24.20
CA ALA A 58 -0.77 -4.49 -25.61
C ALA A 58 0.04 -3.21 -25.75
N THR A 59 1.00 -3.19 -26.66
CA THR A 59 1.72 -1.97 -27.05
C THR A 59 1.21 -1.52 -28.39
N ILE A 60 0.69 -0.29 -28.44
CA ILE A 60 0.15 0.32 -29.66
C ILE A 60 0.90 1.62 -29.96
N LYS A 61 0.83 2.10 -31.20
CA LYS A 61 1.28 3.47 -31.53
C LYS A 61 0.33 4.48 -30.89
N SER A 62 0.86 5.56 -30.33
CA SER A 62 0.02 6.62 -29.78
C SER A 62 -0.80 7.27 -30.87
N LYS A 63 -2.07 7.57 -30.56
CA LYS A 63 -2.95 8.32 -31.47
C LYS A 63 -2.83 9.82 -31.28
N THR A 64 -2.30 10.25 -30.14
CA THR A 64 -2.26 11.67 -29.72
C THR A 64 -0.87 12.27 -29.84
N VAL A 65 0.19 11.46 -29.73
CA VAL A 65 1.57 11.91 -29.78
C VAL A 65 2.30 11.23 -30.94
N PRO A 66 2.81 12.00 -31.94
CA PRO A 66 3.61 11.44 -33.03
C PRO A 66 4.82 10.66 -32.50
N ASP A 67 5.11 9.51 -33.13
CA ASP A 67 6.24 8.62 -32.81
C ASP A 67 6.30 8.05 -31.39
N ALA A 68 5.29 8.31 -30.56
CA ALA A 68 5.15 7.72 -29.24
C ALA A 68 4.44 6.36 -29.26
N GLN A 69 4.63 5.59 -28.20
CA GLN A 69 3.92 4.34 -27.95
C GLN A 69 3.01 4.49 -26.73
N GLU A 70 1.94 3.71 -26.72
CA GLU A 70 1.05 3.53 -25.58
C GLU A 70 1.06 2.06 -25.17
N ILE A 71 1.20 1.82 -23.87
CA ILE A 71 1.04 0.50 -23.28
C ILE A 71 -0.33 0.44 -22.63
N LEU A 72 -1.14 -0.52 -23.07
CA LEU A 72 -2.44 -0.84 -22.51
C LEU A 72 -2.30 -2.00 -21.55
N ILE A 73 -2.81 -1.86 -20.34
CA ILE A 73 -2.78 -2.88 -19.28
C ILE A 73 -4.22 -3.23 -18.93
N LEU A 74 -4.62 -4.48 -19.21
CA LEU A 74 -5.95 -5.01 -18.91
C LEU A 74 -5.95 -5.69 -17.53
N MET A 75 -6.88 -5.28 -16.68
CA MET A 75 -6.97 -5.71 -15.28
C MET A 75 -8.43 -5.95 -14.87
N PRO A 76 -8.70 -6.68 -13.77
CA PRO A 76 -10.04 -6.79 -13.22
C PRO A 76 -10.59 -5.42 -12.81
N PHE A 77 -11.88 -5.15 -13.07
CA PHE A 77 -12.53 -3.95 -12.56
C PHE A 77 -12.88 -4.12 -11.08
N ILE A 78 -12.34 -3.26 -10.22
CA ILE A 78 -12.65 -3.23 -8.79
C ILE A 78 -13.60 -2.06 -8.51
N LYS A 79 -14.88 -2.38 -8.26
CA LYS A 79 -15.97 -1.40 -8.22
C LYS A 79 -15.86 -0.37 -7.09
N ASP A 80 -15.29 -0.75 -5.95
CA ASP A 80 -15.28 0.09 -4.75
C ASP A 80 -14.09 1.06 -4.73
N GLY A 81 -13.23 1.00 -5.76
CA GLY A 81 -12.07 1.86 -5.88
C GLY A 81 -10.99 1.53 -4.85
N THR A 82 -10.26 2.58 -4.48
CA THR A 82 -9.10 2.53 -3.58
C THR A 82 -9.51 2.73 -2.12
N LEU A 83 -8.61 2.36 -1.22
CA LEU A 83 -8.73 2.68 0.19
C LEU A 83 -8.74 4.20 0.41
N GLN A 84 -8.01 4.98 -0.40
CA GLN A 84 -8.04 6.45 -0.34
C GLN A 84 -9.44 7.00 -0.61
N ASP A 85 -10.13 6.50 -1.64
CA ASP A 85 -11.49 6.95 -1.99
C ASP A 85 -12.46 6.78 -0.81
N ILE A 86 -12.30 5.70 -0.05
CA ILE A 86 -13.15 5.41 1.11
C ILE A 86 -12.81 6.34 2.28
N LEU A 87 -11.51 6.57 2.55
CA LEU A 87 -11.08 7.51 3.59
C LEU A 87 -11.58 8.94 3.27
N ASP A 88 -11.52 9.36 2.01
CA ASP A 88 -11.97 10.69 1.56
C ASP A 88 -13.49 10.87 1.68
N ARG A 89 -14.27 9.84 1.34
CA ARG A 89 -15.73 9.85 1.56
C ARG A 89 -16.08 10.00 3.03
N GLN A 90 -15.34 9.37 3.94
CA GLN A 90 -15.58 9.53 5.37
C GLN A 90 -15.28 10.94 5.86
N ARG A 91 -14.17 11.53 5.39
CA ARG A 91 -13.76 12.91 5.72
C ARG A 91 -14.75 13.95 5.21
N THR A 92 -15.33 13.75 4.03
CA THR A 92 -16.33 14.68 3.46
C THR A 92 -17.67 14.62 4.20
N VAL A 93 -18.11 13.44 4.64
CA VAL A 93 -19.40 13.28 5.34
C VAL A 93 -19.39 13.86 6.76
N HIS A 94 -18.26 13.77 7.47
CA HIS A 94 -18.17 14.14 8.90
C HIS A 94 -17.24 15.33 9.18
N GLY A 95 -16.68 15.95 8.14
CA GLY A 95 -15.67 17.00 8.26
C GLY A 95 -14.26 16.47 8.60
N LYS A 96 -13.26 17.36 8.50
CA LYS A 96 -11.83 17.03 8.73
C LYS A 96 -11.52 16.51 10.13
N GLU A 97 -12.39 16.76 11.13
CA GLU A 97 -12.19 16.34 12.53
C GLU A 97 -12.83 14.98 12.87
N CYS A 98 -13.33 14.22 11.88
CA CYS A 98 -13.94 12.92 12.15
C CYS A 98 -12.91 11.92 12.73
N THR A 99 -12.98 11.74 14.05
CA THR A 99 -12.18 10.75 14.80
C THR A 99 -12.74 9.32 14.70
N THR A 100 -13.93 9.16 14.13
CA THR A 100 -14.53 7.84 13.90
C THR A 100 -13.86 7.21 12.69
N SER A 101 -13.04 6.20 12.95
CA SER A 101 -12.39 5.43 11.90
C SER A 101 -13.42 4.77 10.96
N VAL A 102 -13.10 4.76 9.67
CA VAL A 102 -13.86 3.99 8.67
C VAL A 102 -13.92 2.50 9.03
N PHE A 103 -12.83 1.97 9.56
CA PHE A 103 -12.66 0.56 9.83
C PHE A 103 -12.50 0.33 11.32
N ASN A 104 -13.23 -0.64 11.87
CA ASN A 104 -12.94 -1.07 13.24
C ASN A 104 -11.57 -1.77 13.30
N GLN A 105 -10.99 -1.87 14.50
CA GLN A 105 -9.68 -2.49 14.72
C GLN A 105 -9.52 -3.85 14.04
N ARG A 106 -10.53 -4.72 14.13
CA ARG A 106 -10.46 -6.06 13.54
C ARG A 106 -10.36 -5.99 12.03
N GLN A 107 -11.16 -5.12 11.40
CA GLN A 107 -11.11 -4.89 9.96
C GLN A 107 -9.75 -4.31 9.54
N SER A 108 -9.26 -3.29 10.23
CA SER A 108 -7.96 -2.66 9.93
C SER A 108 -6.83 -3.66 10.00
N LEU A 109 -6.73 -4.46 11.08
CA LEU A 109 -5.69 -5.48 11.22
C LEU A 109 -5.83 -6.62 10.21
N THR A 110 -7.06 -7.01 9.84
CA THR A 110 -7.30 -8.08 8.87
C THR A 110 -6.88 -7.66 7.46
N MET A 111 -7.21 -6.44 7.05
CA MET A 111 -6.76 -5.88 5.78
C MET A 111 -5.26 -5.61 5.79
N PHE A 112 -4.74 -5.03 6.87
CA PHE A 112 -3.30 -4.76 7.01
C PHE A 112 -2.46 -6.03 6.88
N ARG A 113 -2.86 -7.13 7.54
CA ARG A 113 -2.19 -8.44 7.40
C ARG A 113 -2.16 -8.90 5.93
N GLN A 114 -3.28 -8.81 5.23
CA GLN A 114 -3.37 -9.19 3.81
C GLN A 114 -2.50 -8.31 2.91
N ILE A 115 -2.41 -7.01 3.21
CA ILE A 115 -1.50 -6.08 2.52
C ILE A 115 -0.05 -6.51 2.78
N CYS A 116 0.31 -6.84 4.02
CA CYS A 116 1.65 -7.36 4.34
C CYS A 116 1.94 -8.69 3.62
N GLU A 117 0.96 -9.58 3.48
CA GLU A 117 1.10 -10.84 2.72
C GLU A 117 1.41 -10.57 1.24
N GLY A 118 0.80 -9.55 0.64
CA GLY A 118 1.14 -9.07 -0.70
C GLY A 118 2.55 -8.48 -0.77
N ILE A 119 2.92 -7.57 0.14
CA ILE A 119 4.26 -6.96 0.17
C ILE A 119 5.37 -8.00 0.41
N ALA A 120 5.10 -9.03 1.21
CA ALA A 120 6.05 -10.12 1.44
C ALA A 120 6.47 -10.81 0.13
N GLN A 121 5.58 -10.91 -0.88
CA GLN A 121 5.94 -11.46 -2.19
C GLN A 121 7.08 -10.68 -2.86
N PHE A 122 7.09 -9.35 -2.73
CA PHE A 122 8.15 -8.50 -3.27
C PHE A 122 9.45 -8.68 -2.49
N HIS A 123 9.36 -8.59 -1.16
CA HIS A 123 10.51 -8.65 -0.24
C HIS A 123 11.22 -10.00 -0.27
N HIS A 124 10.47 -11.10 -0.45
CA HIS A 124 11.00 -12.45 -0.54
C HIS A 124 11.36 -12.89 -1.96
N SER A 125 11.08 -12.08 -2.98
CA SER A 125 11.47 -12.41 -4.34
C SER A 125 12.99 -12.38 -4.52
N ASP A 126 13.49 -13.08 -5.54
CA ASP A 126 14.90 -13.04 -5.92
C ASP A 126 15.05 -12.35 -7.30
N PRO A 127 15.84 -11.27 -7.41
CA PRO A 127 16.37 -10.46 -6.31
C PRO A 127 15.23 -9.77 -5.50
N PRO A 128 15.45 -9.38 -4.23
CA PRO A 128 14.47 -8.69 -3.40
C PRO A 128 14.02 -7.35 -3.99
N LEU A 129 12.71 -7.12 -3.98
CA LEU A 129 12.08 -5.92 -4.51
C LEU A 129 11.37 -5.15 -3.41
N ALA A 130 11.40 -3.82 -3.51
CA ALA A 130 10.59 -2.91 -2.70
C ALA A 130 9.55 -2.24 -3.60
N HIS A 131 8.33 -2.07 -3.09
CA HIS A 131 7.23 -1.44 -3.82
C HIS A 131 7.45 0.07 -3.96
N ARG A 132 8.03 0.73 -2.94
CA ARG A 132 8.44 2.15 -2.91
C ARG A 132 7.34 3.21 -3.00
N ASP A 133 6.07 2.83 -3.17
CA ASP A 133 4.93 3.77 -3.17
C ASP A 133 3.68 3.18 -2.50
N ILE A 134 3.87 2.57 -1.32
CA ILE A 134 2.77 2.02 -0.53
C ILE A 134 1.99 3.18 0.11
N LYS A 135 0.71 3.31 -0.26
CA LYS A 135 -0.21 4.33 0.24
C LYS A 135 -1.67 3.88 0.05
N PRO A 136 -2.66 4.49 0.72
CA PRO A 136 -4.08 4.13 0.54
C PRO A 136 -4.55 4.21 -0.93
N GLY A 137 -3.99 5.12 -1.73
CA GLY A 137 -4.32 5.24 -3.15
C GLY A 137 -3.90 4.04 -4.00
N ASN A 138 -2.93 3.24 -3.53
CA ASN A 138 -2.41 2.07 -4.24
C ASN A 138 -2.93 0.75 -3.66
N VAL A 139 -4.02 0.80 -2.88
CA VAL A 139 -4.71 -0.37 -2.32
C VAL A 139 -6.17 -0.36 -2.77
N LEU A 140 -6.54 -1.22 -3.72
CA LEU A 140 -7.92 -1.44 -4.13
C LEU A 140 -8.66 -2.32 -3.13
N LEU A 141 -9.97 -2.09 -2.94
CA LEU A 141 -10.80 -2.95 -2.10
C LEU A 141 -11.80 -3.75 -2.94
N ALA A 142 -11.57 -5.05 -3.07
CA ALA A 142 -12.48 -5.97 -3.77
C ALA A 142 -13.46 -6.63 -2.81
N ASP A 143 -14.67 -6.97 -3.28
CA ASP A 143 -15.59 -7.82 -2.53
C ASP A 143 -15.11 -9.27 -2.50
N SER A 144 -15.05 -9.89 -1.31
CA SER A 144 -14.71 -11.31 -1.17
C SER A 144 -15.65 -12.26 -1.92
N ASN A 145 -16.89 -11.84 -2.24
CA ASN A 145 -17.88 -12.67 -2.92
C ASN A 145 -17.67 -12.77 -4.44
N ASN A 146 -16.81 -11.94 -5.05
CA ASN A 146 -16.60 -11.96 -6.50
C ASN A 146 -15.80 -13.19 -7.01
N ASN A 147 -15.29 -14.03 -6.11
CA ASN A 147 -14.63 -15.29 -6.49
C ASN A 147 -15.59 -16.48 -6.57
N ASN A 148 -16.84 -16.35 -6.12
CA ASN A 148 -17.84 -17.41 -6.20
C ASN A 148 -18.96 -17.00 -7.17
N ASN A 149 -18.91 -17.55 -8.39
CA ASN A 149 -19.99 -17.46 -9.39
C ASN A 149 -21.23 -18.26 -8.94
N ASN A 150 -21.86 -17.90 -7.83
CA ASN A 150 -23.20 -18.39 -7.48
C ASN A 150 -24.09 -17.18 -7.22
N ASN A 151 -24.81 -16.80 -8.28
CA ASN A 151 -25.91 -15.86 -8.23
C ASN A 151 -27.01 -16.44 -7.34
N ASN A 152 -27.09 -15.97 -6.10
CA ASN A 152 -28.32 -15.87 -5.34
C ASN A 152 -28.19 -14.67 -4.39
N SER A 153 -28.75 -13.52 -4.80
CA SER A 153 -29.16 -12.46 -3.87
C SER A 153 -30.13 -13.09 -2.84
N SER A 154 -30.22 -12.68 -1.58
CA SER A 154 -30.49 -11.33 -1.11
C SER A 154 -30.44 -11.37 0.44
N ASN A 155 -30.26 -10.19 1.04
CA ASN A 155 -30.57 -9.88 2.44
C ASN A 155 -29.58 -10.41 3.49
N SER A 156 -28.49 -9.68 3.67
CA SER A 156 -27.97 -9.33 5.00
C SER A 156 -27.03 -8.13 4.89
N SER A 157 -27.33 -7.07 5.66
CA SER A 157 -26.42 -5.95 5.95
C SER A 157 -25.25 -6.42 6.84
N SER A 158 -24.54 -7.45 6.39
CA SER A 158 -23.36 -8.01 7.04
C SER A 158 -22.14 -7.46 6.33
N SER A 159 -21.30 -6.73 7.08
CA SER A 159 -20.01 -6.19 6.66
C SER A 159 -19.30 -7.13 5.68
N SER A 160 -19.39 -6.86 4.38
CA SER A 160 -18.73 -7.71 3.39
C SER A 160 -17.24 -7.62 3.64
N ASN A 161 -16.59 -8.77 3.85
CA ASN A 161 -15.14 -8.79 3.99
C ASN A 161 -14.54 -8.28 2.68
N LYS A 162 -13.90 -7.11 2.75
CA LYS A 162 -13.13 -6.56 1.64
C LYS A 162 -11.77 -7.26 1.58
N ILE A 163 -11.31 -7.53 0.37
CA ILE A 163 -9.97 -8.05 0.09
C ILE A 163 -9.15 -6.87 -0.43
N PRO A 164 -8.08 -6.46 0.28
CA PRO A 164 -7.18 -5.42 -0.21
C PRO A 164 -6.28 -5.99 -1.31
N ILE A 165 -6.09 -5.23 -2.38
CA ILE A 165 -5.29 -5.60 -3.55
C ILE A 165 -4.32 -4.46 -3.84
N LEU A 166 -3.02 -4.74 -3.76
CA LEU A 166 -1.95 -3.80 -4.12
C LEU A 166 -1.93 -3.56 -5.62
N MET A 167 -1.74 -2.30 -6.02
CA MET A 167 -1.61 -1.88 -7.42
C MET A 167 -0.48 -0.87 -7.57
N ASP A 168 -0.22 -0.46 -8.81
CA ASP A 168 0.75 0.57 -9.19
C ASP A 168 2.21 0.15 -8.91
N PHE A 169 2.78 -0.57 -9.87
CA PHE A 169 4.13 -1.14 -9.74
C PHE A 169 5.19 -0.30 -10.47
N GLY A 170 4.83 0.89 -10.98
CA GLY A 170 5.73 1.77 -11.72
C GLY A 170 6.96 2.18 -10.92
N SER A 171 6.81 2.31 -9.59
CA SER A 171 7.89 2.67 -8.66
C SER A 171 8.68 1.47 -8.12
N THR A 172 8.26 0.24 -8.41
CA THR A 172 8.88 -0.96 -7.83
C THR A 172 10.31 -1.12 -8.31
N GLY A 173 11.25 -1.35 -7.39
CA GLY A 173 12.67 -1.51 -7.71
C GLY A 173 13.44 -2.37 -6.72
N PRO A 174 14.77 -2.48 -6.88
CA PRO A 174 15.61 -3.24 -5.96
C PRO A 174 15.40 -2.78 -4.52
N ALA A 175 15.15 -3.72 -3.60
CA ALA A 175 14.97 -3.38 -2.18
C ALA A 175 16.30 -3.02 -1.51
N ARG A 176 17.35 -3.80 -1.81
CA ARG A 176 18.63 -3.74 -1.12
C ARG A 176 19.65 -3.00 -1.96
N LEU A 177 20.11 -1.85 -1.48
CA LEU A 177 21.06 -1.00 -2.16
C LEU A 177 22.18 -0.59 -1.19
N THR A 178 23.42 -0.70 -1.65
CA THR A 178 24.59 -0.14 -0.95
C THR A 178 24.98 1.15 -1.66
N VAL A 179 24.89 2.27 -0.96
CA VAL A 179 25.26 3.58 -1.47
C VAL A 179 26.68 3.87 -1.02
N THR A 180 27.59 4.11 -1.98
CA THR A 180 29.02 4.33 -1.70
C THR A 180 29.54 5.66 -2.24
N SER A 181 28.68 6.49 -2.81
CA SER A 181 29.06 7.79 -3.37
C SER A 181 27.94 8.81 -3.31
N ARG A 182 28.31 10.09 -3.30
CA ARG A 182 27.36 11.21 -3.35
C ARG A 182 26.49 11.19 -4.60
N LYS A 183 27.05 10.76 -5.74
CA LYS A 183 26.33 10.64 -7.01
C LYS A 183 25.19 9.62 -6.90
N GLN A 184 25.48 8.41 -6.41
CA GLN A 184 24.45 7.38 -6.20
C GLN A 184 23.37 7.84 -5.21
N ALA A 185 23.78 8.52 -4.14
CA ALA A 185 22.85 9.09 -3.17
C ALA A 185 21.88 10.10 -3.82
N LEU A 186 22.39 11.02 -4.66
CA LEU A 186 21.56 11.96 -5.42
C LEU A 186 20.59 11.26 -6.37
N GLU A 187 21.07 10.25 -7.11
CA GLU A 187 20.25 9.50 -8.07
C GLU A 187 19.09 8.77 -7.37
N ILE A 188 19.34 8.17 -6.20
CA ILE A 188 18.30 7.50 -5.40
C ILE A 188 17.30 8.52 -4.84
N GLN A 189 17.80 9.66 -4.35
CA GLN A 189 16.93 10.72 -3.83
C GLN A 189 16.03 11.29 -4.93
N GLU A 190 16.59 11.56 -6.12
CA GLU A 190 15.83 12.06 -7.28
C GLU A 190 14.80 11.03 -7.76
N ASP A 191 15.17 9.74 -7.79
CA ASP A 191 14.24 8.64 -8.09
C ASP A 191 13.07 8.61 -7.09
N ALA A 192 13.36 8.73 -5.79
CA ALA A 192 12.33 8.79 -4.76
C ALA A 192 11.45 10.04 -4.90
N ASP A 193 12.04 11.19 -5.22
CA ASP A 193 11.33 12.46 -5.44
C ASP A 193 10.31 12.35 -6.58
N GLN A 194 10.66 11.64 -7.65
CA GLN A 194 9.81 11.45 -8.83
C GLN A 194 8.76 10.36 -8.66
N HIS A 195 9.08 9.27 -7.96
CA HIS A 195 8.28 8.05 -7.99
C HIS A 195 7.60 7.66 -6.67
N SER A 196 7.82 8.40 -5.57
CA SER A 196 7.17 8.09 -4.29
C SER A 196 6.36 9.25 -3.74
N THR A 197 5.31 8.95 -2.99
CA THR A 197 4.42 9.94 -2.39
C THR A 197 5.01 10.52 -1.10
N PRO A 198 5.25 11.85 -0.99
CA PRO A 198 5.97 12.44 0.16
C PRO A 198 5.41 12.10 1.54
N LEU A 199 4.09 12.01 1.71
CA LEU A 199 3.44 11.70 2.99
C LEU A 199 3.66 10.26 3.48
N TYR A 200 4.15 9.37 2.61
CA TYR A 200 4.40 7.95 2.88
C TYR A 200 5.87 7.56 2.66
N ARG A 201 6.67 8.47 2.10
CA ARG A 201 8.10 8.30 1.86
C ARG A 201 8.85 8.16 3.18
N ALA A 202 9.78 7.22 3.24
CA ALA A 202 10.62 6.99 4.41
C ALA A 202 11.66 8.11 4.59
N PRO A 203 12.07 8.45 5.82
CA PRO A 203 12.97 9.57 6.11
C PRO A 203 14.32 9.47 5.40
N GLU A 204 14.87 8.26 5.27
CA GLU A 204 16.13 7.98 4.58
C GLU A 204 16.13 8.28 3.08
N LEU A 205 14.94 8.49 2.48
CA LEU A 205 14.78 8.85 1.07
C LEU A 205 14.62 10.36 0.85
N PHE A 206 14.50 11.17 1.91
CA PHE A 206 14.51 12.63 1.80
C PHE A 206 15.93 13.21 1.84
N ASP A 207 16.84 12.55 2.57
CA ASP A 207 18.25 12.89 2.65
C ASP A 207 19.08 11.60 2.64
N VAL A 208 19.48 11.18 1.45
CA VAL A 208 20.21 9.92 1.24
C VAL A 208 21.69 10.15 1.55
N SER A 209 22.22 9.44 2.55
CA SER A 209 23.66 9.47 2.88
C SER A 209 24.50 8.85 1.74
N SER A 210 25.73 9.36 1.57
CA SER A 210 26.70 8.83 0.59
C SER A 210 27.34 7.51 1.00
N ASP A 211 27.14 7.10 2.26
CA ASP A 211 27.57 5.82 2.82
C ASP A 211 26.40 5.28 3.66
N CYS A 212 25.55 4.49 3.04
CA CYS A 212 24.42 3.84 3.73
C CYS A 212 23.98 2.55 3.04
N GLN A 213 23.21 1.78 3.78
CA GLN A 213 22.50 0.60 3.27
C GLN A 213 21.01 0.85 3.36
N LEU A 214 20.35 0.77 2.21
CA LEU A 214 18.90 0.77 2.10
C LEU A 214 18.43 -0.67 1.94
N ASP A 215 17.29 -0.99 2.53
CA ASP A 215 16.69 -2.31 2.43
C ASP A 215 15.15 -2.21 2.29
N GLU A 216 14.51 -3.38 2.23
CA GLU A 216 13.05 -3.51 2.15
C GLU A 216 12.28 -2.83 3.29
N ARG A 217 12.94 -2.44 4.40
CA ARG A 217 12.29 -1.74 5.51
C ARG A 217 11.95 -0.28 5.20
N THR A 218 12.35 0.22 4.04
CA THR A 218 11.79 1.43 3.43
C THR A 218 10.26 1.29 3.28
N ASP A 219 9.79 0.15 2.78
CA ASP A 219 8.35 -0.14 2.63
C ASP A 219 7.66 -0.31 4.00
N ILE A 220 8.40 -0.76 5.03
CA ILE A 220 7.85 -0.94 6.38
C ILE A 220 7.43 0.40 6.99
N TRP A 221 8.19 1.47 6.75
CA TRP A 221 7.76 2.82 7.12
C TRP A 221 6.44 3.20 6.45
N ALA A 222 6.34 3.00 5.13
CA ALA A 222 5.13 3.29 4.37
C ALA A 222 3.92 2.45 4.82
N LEU A 223 4.13 1.19 5.22
CA LEU A 223 3.12 0.34 5.86
C LEU A 223 2.68 0.90 7.23
N GLY A 224 3.59 1.48 8.01
CA GLY A 224 3.27 2.21 9.24
C GLY A 224 2.35 3.40 8.99
N CYS A 225 2.69 4.22 7.99
CA CYS A 225 1.85 5.34 7.56
C CYS A 225 0.48 4.84 7.07
N LEU A 226 0.43 3.77 6.28
CA LEU A 226 -0.81 3.17 5.78
C LEU A 226 -1.72 2.69 6.92
N LEU A 227 -1.18 1.95 7.90
CA LEU A 227 -1.95 1.47 9.05
C LEU A 227 -2.46 2.64 9.91
N TYR A 228 -1.65 3.68 10.08
CA TYR A 228 -2.08 4.92 10.72
C TYR A 228 -3.25 5.56 9.94
N SER A 229 -3.15 5.69 8.62
CA SER A 229 -4.22 6.25 7.78
C SER A 229 -5.51 5.44 7.86
N MET A 230 -5.42 4.11 7.95
CA MET A 230 -6.60 3.25 8.16
C MET A 230 -7.23 3.46 9.54
N ALA A 231 -6.44 3.75 10.57
CA ALA A 231 -6.92 3.99 11.92
C ALA A 231 -7.51 5.39 12.08
N PHE A 232 -6.87 6.41 11.52
CA PHE A 232 -7.15 7.82 11.83
C PHE A 232 -7.62 8.65 10.63
N ASN A 233 -7.89 8.01 9.49
CA ASN A 233 -8.40 8.62 8.26
C ASN A 233 -7.50 9.72 7.64
N LYS A 234 -6.24 9.83 8.07
CA LYS A 234 -5.25 10.82 7.62
C LYS A 234 -3.83 10.25 7.74
N SER A 235 -2.86 10.76 6.99
CA SER A 235 -1.46 10.37 7.17
C SER A 235 -0.90 10.91 8.50
N PRO A 236 0.03 10.19 9.16
CA PRO A 236 0.65 10.65 10.41
C PRO A 236 1.36 12.00 10.29
N PHE A 237 1.78 12.39 9.08
CA PHE A 237 2.53 13.61 8.81
C PHE A 237 1.73 14.69 8.06
N GLU A 238 0.43 14.46 7.81
CA GLU A 238 -0.45 15.39 7.09
C GLU A 238 -0.82 16.62 7.94
N SER A 239 -1.06 16.43 9.25
CA SER A 239 -1.49 17.51 10.16
C SER A 239 -0.40 18.52 10.47
N SER A 240 0.86 18.09 10.46
CA SER A 240 2.01 18.98 10.67
C SER A 240 2.22 19.96 9.51
N SER A 241 1.57 19.74 8.35
CA SER A 241 1.65 20.63 7.18
C SER A 241 0.45 21.55 6.98
N GLU A 242 -0.74 21.19 7.48
CA GLU A 242 -1.94 22.04 7.33
C GLU A 242 -2.00 23.14 8.41
N ASP A 243 -1.63 22.82 9.66
CA ASP A 243 -1.72 23.76 10.79
C ASP A 243 -0.41 24.50 11.10
N LYS A 244 0.71 24.03 10.53
CA LYS A 244 2.02 24.68 10.63
C LYS A 244 2.53 24.86 9.20
N SER A 245 3.09 26.02 8.88
CA SER A 245 3.78 26.35 7.62
C SER A 245 5.06 25.50 7.38
N GLY A 246 5.10 24.26 7.88
CA GLY A 246 6.23 23.36 7.87
C GLY A 246 6.26 22.52 6.60
N SER A 247 7.46 22.19 6.16
CA SER A 247 7.69 21.26 5.05
C SER A 247 7.32 19.82 5.46
N ILE A 248 6.65 19.07 4.56
CA ILE A 248 6.36 17.63 4.73
C ILE A 248 7.66 16.87 5.02
N ALA A 249 8.74 17.20 4.30
CA ALA A 249 10.05 16.59 4.49
C ALA A 249 10.54 16.75 5.93
N LEU A 250 10.44 17.96 6.50
CA LEU A 250 10.86 18.22 7.89
C LEU A 250 10.00 17.44 8.89
N SER A 251 8.70 17.31 8.63
CA SER A 251 7.80 16.54 9.49
C SER A 251 8.20 15.07 9.52
N VAL A 252 8.46 14.47 8.34
CA VAL A 252 8.90 13.08 8.22
C VAL A 252 10.29 12.87 8.84
N ILE A 253 11.27 13.73 8.54
CA ILE A 253 12.64 13.64 9.06
C ILE A 253 12.67 13.78 10.59
N SER A 254 11.80 14.61 11.17
CA SER A 254 11.69 14.72 12.63
C SER A 254 11.13 13.46 13.30
N GLY A 255 10.41 12.62 12.56
CA GLY A 255 9.73 11.44 13.06
C GLY A 255 8.59 11.73 14.04
N GLN A 256 8.21 13.00 14.20
CA GLN A 256 7.19 13.40 15.16
C GLN A 256 5.80 13.28 14.55
N PHE A 257 5.01 12.37 15.11
CA PHE A 257 3.59 12.22 14.81
C PHE A 257 2.80 11.99 16.10
N GLU A 258 1.53 12.34 16.09
CA GLU A 258 0.66 12.26 17.26
C GLU A 258 -0.43 11.20 17.08
N ILE A 259 -0.75 10.51 18.17
CA ILE A 259 -1.94 9.66 18.26
C ILE A 259 -3.08 10.52 18.81
N PRO A 260 -4.21 10.67 18.09
CA PRO A 260 -5.36 11.45 18.57
C PRO A 260 -5.82 10.98 19.96
N LYS A 261 -6.06 11.89 20.91
CA LYS A 261 -6.42 11.52 22.30
C LYS A 261 -7.71 10.71 22.40
N SER A 262 -8.66 10.94 21.49
CA SER A 262 -9.93 10.22 21.41
C SER A 262 -9.85 9.16 20.32
N HIS A 263 -9.63 7.89 20.71
CA HIS A 263 -9.73 6.74 19.82
C HIS A 263 -10.10 5.46 20.59
N SER A 264 -10.60 4.45 19.87
CA SER A 264 -10.96 3.14 20.44
C SER A 264 -9.94 2.03 20.18
N PHE A 265 -8.83 2.32 19.48
CA PHE A 265 -7.80 1.33 19.16
C PHE A 265 -6.97 0.90 20.37
N SER A 266 -6.64 -0.39 20.41
CA SER A 266 -5.82 -1.02 21.44
C SER A 266 -4.37 -0.53 21.42
N LYS A 267 -3.70 -0.58 22.58
CA LYS A 267 -2.27 -0.28 22.71
C LYS A 267 -1.42 -1.09 21.73
N GLU A 268 -1.76 -2.35 21.49
CA GLU A 268 -1.04 -3.25 20.58
C GLU A 268 -1.03 -2.75 19.14
N LEU A 269 -2.15 -2.20 18.65
CA LEU A 269 -2.22 -1.61 17.31
C LEU A 269 -1.34 -0.35 17.23
N ILE A 270 -1.40 0.49 18.26
CA ILE A 270 -0.58 1.71 18.32
C ILE A 270 0.91 1.38 18.40
N ASP A 271 1.28 0.39 19.21
CA ASP A 271 2.66 -0.08 19.33
C ASP A 271 3.15 -0.69 17.99
N LEU A 272 2.28 -1.38 17.25
CA LEU A 272 2.60 -1.88 15.91
C LEU A 272 2.89 -0.71 14.94
N ILE A 273 2.05 0.34 14.91
CA ILE A 273 2.31 1.56 14.12
C ILE A 273 3.67 2.16 14.50
N ARG A 274 3.90 2.38 15.80
CA ARG A 274 5.16 2.96 16.31
C ARG A 274 6.38 2.12 15.93
N SER A 275 6.27 0.79 15.99
CA SER A 275 7.39 -0.10 15.64
C SER A 275 7.83 0.05 14.18
N MET A 276 6.92 0.42 13.28
CA MET A 276 7.23 0.64 11.85
C MET A 276 7.71 2.06 11.57
N LEU A 277 7.21 3.06 12.31
CA LEU A 277 7.58 4.46 12.18
C LEU A 277 8.83 4.82 13.01
N GLN A 278 9.90 4.03 12.85
CA GLN A 278 11.22 4.31 13.45
C GLN A 278 12.10 5.04 12.43
N LEU A 279 12.79 6.12 12.86
CA LEU A 279 13.65 6.91 11.98
C LEU A 279 14.80 6.07 11.43
N ASN A 280 15.47 5.32 12.30
CA ASN A 280 16.51 4.39 11.91
C ASN A 280 15.90 3.13 11.26
N ILE A 281 16.36 2.80 10.05
CA ILE A 281 15.91 1.65 9.25
C ILE A 281 16.04 0.34 10.05
N GLN A 282 17.14 0.17 10.79
CA GLN A 282 17.43 -1.09 11.48
C GLN A 282 16.53 -1.34 12.70
N ASP A 283 15.92 -0.30 13.25
CA ASP A 283 14.97 -0.40 14.36
C ASP A 283 13.57 -0.82 13.88
N ARG A 284 13.32 -0.81 12.57
CA ARG A 284 12.07 -1.27 11.98
C ARG A 284 12.02 -2.80 11.88
N PRO A 285 10.85 -3.42 12.14
CA PRO A 285 10.67 -4.86 11.94
C PRO A 285 10.80 -5.25 10.47
N SER A 286 11.14 -6.50 10.20
CA SER A 286 10.96 -7.07 8.85
C SER A 286 9.49 -7.35 8.56
N ILE A 287 9.14 -7.56 7.29
CA ILE A 287 7.77 -7.92 6.88
C ILE A 287 7.23 -9.17 7.58
N ASP A 288 8.10 -10.15 7.87
CA ASP A 288 7.73 -11.36 8.60
C ASP A 288 7.40 -11.09 10.07
N HIS A 289 8.01 -10.06 10.66
CA HIS A 289 7.76 -9.68 12.04
C HIS A 289 6.49 -8.84 12.18
N THR A 290 6.16 -7.99 11.21
CA THR A 290 4.91 -7.19 11.25
C THR A 290 3.66 -8.06 11.19
N GLN A 291 3.73 -9.22 10.55
CA GLN A 291 2.60 -10.16 10.42
C GLN A 291 2.36 -11.04 11.66
N LYS A 292 3.34 -11.16 12.56
CA LYS A 292 3.24 -12.00 13.75
C LYS A 292 2.36 -11.34 14.81
N THR A 293 1.04 -11.47 14.65
CA THR A 293 0.12 -11.26 15.77
C THR A 293 0.37 -12.35 16.82
N LYS A 294 0.67 -11.96 18.08
CA LYS A 294 0.79 -12.91 19.19
C LYS A 294 -0.53 -13.69 19.27
N LYS A 295 -0.58 -14.92 18.75
CA LYS A 295 -1.69 -15.84 18.99
C LYS A 295 -1.81 -15.96 20.51
N LYS A 296 -2.89 -15.42 21.11
CA LYS A 296 -3.24 -15.74 22.49
C LYS A 296 -3.33 -17.27 22.55
N LYS A 297 -2.41 -17.91 23.28
CA LYS A 297 -2.52 -19.33 23.60
C LYS A 297 -3.87 -19.51 24.28
N THR A 298 -4.81 -20.14 23.59
CA THR A 298 -6.04 -20.61 24.22
C THR A 298 -5.60 -21.69 25.20
N VAL A 299 -5.52 -21.35 26.48
CA VAL A 299 -5.32 -22.33 27.55
C VAL A 299 -6.53 -23.26 27.48
N LYS A 300 -6.34 -24.49 26.99
CA LYS A 300 -7.31 -25.54 27.20
C LYS A 300 -7.37 -25.77 28.70
N SER A 301 -8.44 -25.28 29.33
CA SER A 301 -8.79 -25.68 30.69
C SER A 301 -9.04 -27.19 30.67
N SER A 302 -8.07 -27.95 31.14
CA SER A 302 -8.25 -29.37 31.44
C SER A 302 -9.14 -29.45 32.67
N THR A 303 -10.40 -29.80 32.46
CA THR A 303 -11.31 -30.20 33.53
C THR A 303 -10.77 -31.47 34.18
N LEU A 304 -10.04 -31.32 35.28
CA LEU A 304 -9.87 -32.34 36.29
C LEU A 304 -11.22 -32.46 37.01
N ALA A 305 -12.10 -33.34 36.52
CA ALA A 305 -13.19 -33.85 37.31
C ALA A 305 -12.63 -34.96 38.20
N ASN A 306 -12.25 -34.58 39.43
CA ASN A 306 -12.06 -35.51 40.52
C ASN A 306 -12.98 -35.02 41.65
N ASN A 307 -14.07 -35.75 41.91
CA ASN A 307 -14.68 -35.84 43.23
C ASN A 307 -15.76 -36.93 43.25
N ASN A 308 -15.38 -38.07 43.82
CA ASN A 308 -16.06 -38.76 44.91
C ASN A 308 -17.53 -38.37 45.20
N ASN A 309 -18.42 -39.36 45.15
CA ASN A 309 -19.21 -39.73 46.33
C ASN A 309 -20.04 -41.01 46.12
N ARG A 310 -19.81 -41.96 47.04
CA ARG A 310 -20.70 -43.00 47.59
C ARG A 310 -21.22 -44.11 46.68
#